data_AF-A0A973BWC7-F1
#
_entry.id   AF-A0A973BWC7-F1
#
_cell.length_a   1.000
_cell.length_b   1.000
_cell.length_c   1.000
_cell.angle_alpha   90.00
_cell.angle_beta   90.00
_cell.angle_gamma   90.00
#
_symmetry.space_group_name_H-M   'P 1'
#
loop_
_entity.id
_entity.type
_entity.pdbx_description
1 polymer ?
#
loop_
_entity_poly.entity_id
_entity_poly.type
_entity_poly.pdbx_seq_one_letter_code
_entity_poly.pdbx_strand_id
1 'polypeptide(L)'
;ARPDLQFVELRGNIDTRLTKLPPGGALVMAVAALEIVGLTERIADVLPVEQFVPAVGQGCVAVECRADDLVTRDALEAIDDPTTHHAVRVERAYLGQLGAGCSMPIGAHADGDVLHTFLASDDLSRVHRETVPLVGGRGDHEIAVRAAQVALAAVDDGTV
;
A
#
# COMPACT_ATOMS: atom_id res chain seq x y z
N ALA A 1 4.82 -4.32 -19.85
CA ALA A 1 5.39 -5.45 -19.08
C ALA A 1 6.89 -5.56 -19.37
N ARG A 2 7.68 -6.09 -18.44
CA ARG A 2 9.14 -6.35 -18.57
C ARG A 2 9.40 -7.86 -18.57
N PRO A 3 9.11 -8.57 -19.69
CA PRO A 3 9.24 -10.03 -19.77
C PRO A 3 10.69 -10.51 -19.73
N ASP A 4 11.64 -9.58 -19.88
CA ASP A 4 13.08 -9.80 -19.76
C ASP A 4 13.54 -9.96 -18.31
N LEU A 5 12.71 -9.60 -17.32
CA LEU A 5 13.04 -9.72 -15.89
C LEU A 5 12.55 -11.04 -15.31
N GLN A 6 13.36 -11.61 -14.42
CA GLN A 6 12.99 -12.76 -13.60
C GLN A 6 12.69 -12.29 -12.17
N PHE A 7 11.43 -12.43 -11.75
CA PHE A 7 11.02 -12.17 -10.37
C PHE A 7 11.30 -13.40 -9.50
N VAL A 8 11.98 -13.20 -8.38
CA VAL A 8 12.37 -14.28 -7.45
C VAL A 8 11.85 -13.93 -6.07
N GLU A 9 11.25 -14.89 -5.38
CA GLU A 9 10.82 -14.68 -4.00
C GLU A 9 12.03 -14.36 -3.10
N LEU A 10 11.87 -13.33 -2.27
CA LEU A 10 12.89 -12.95 -1.29
C LEU A 10 12.28 -12.75 0.09
N ARG A 11 12.84 -13.45 1.09
CA ARG A 11 12.41 -13.39 2.49
C ARG A 11 13.61 -13.20 3.43
N GLY A 12 13.33 -12.67 4.61
CA GLY A 12 14.31 -12.30 5.63
C GLY A 12 14.14 -10.84 6.08
N ASN A 13 15.00 -10.37 6.98
CA ASN A 13 15.08 -8.96 7.35
C ASN A 13 15.85 -8.17 6.28
N ILE A 14 15.80 -6.84 6.33
CA ILE A 14 16.42 -5.95 5.34
C ILE A 14 17.88 -6.34 5.07
N ASP A 15 18.69 -6.48 6.12
CA ASP A 15 20.12 -6.84 5.99
C ASP A 15 20.31 -8.17 5.25
N THR A 16 19.55 -9.20 5.61
CA THR A 16 19.66 -10.53 4.98
C THR A 16 19.09 -10.57 3.56
N ARG A 17 18.19 -9.64 3.20
CA ARG A 17 17.74 -9.48 1.81
C ARG A 17 18.82 -8.84 0.96
N LEU A 18 19.49 -7.81 1.48
CA LEU A 18 20.56 -7.11 0.78
C LEU A 18 21.76 -8.02 0.49
N THR A 19 22.10 -8.96 1.38
CA THR A 19 23.20 -9.92 1.13
C THR A 19 22.89 -10.97 0.06
N LYS A 20 21.60 -11.15 -0.31
CA LYS A 20 21.15 -12.14 -1.30
C LYS A 20 21.08 -11.58 -2.72
N LEU A 21 21.38 -10.30 -2.92
CA LEU A 21 21.39 -9.68 -4.25
C LEU A 21 22.50 -10.28 -5.11
N PRO A 22 22.16 -10.96 -6.23
CA PRO A 22 23.18 -11.42 -7.16
C PRO A 22 23.76 -10.24 -7.95
N PRO A 23 24.94 -10.39 -8.58
CA PRO A 23 25.46 -9.39 -9.51
C PRO A 23 24.43 -9.03 -10.59
N GLY A 24 24.14 -7.74 -10.75
CA GLY A 24 23.12 -7.25 -11.70
C GLY A 24 21.66 -7.44 -11.24
N GLY A 25 21.43 -8.00 -10.05
CA GLY A 25 20.13 -8.09 -9.43
C GLY A 25 19.65 -6.74 -8.89
N ALA A 26 18.33 -6.60 -8.74
CA ALA A 26 17.70 -5.45 -8.12
C ALA A 26 16.71 -5.90 -7.05
N LEU A 27 16.49 -5.06 -6.06
CA LEU A 27 15.54 -5.28 -4.98
C LEU A 27 14.63 -4.06 -4.88
N VAL A 28 13.32 -4.30 -4.81
CA VAL A 28 12.33 -3.25 -4.53
C VAL A 28 12.06 -3.27 -3.02
N MET A 29 12.24 -2.11 -2.38
CA MET A 29 12.02 -1.90 -0.95
C MET A 29 11.22 -0.62 -0.75
N ALA A 30 10.43 -0.58 0.33
CA ALA A 30 9.83 0.68 0.77
C ALA A 30 10.94 1.67 1.18
N VAL A 31 10.89 2.89 0.68
CA VAL A 31 11.85 3.96 1.02
C VAL A 31 11.86 4.20 2.54
N ALA A 32 10.70 4.28 3.17
CA ALA A 32 10.56 4.42 4.62
C ALA A 32 11.35 3.34 5.41
N ALA A 33 11.39 2.11 4.90
CA ALA A 33 12.13 1.04 5.57
C ALA A 33 13.66 1.28 5.52
N LEU A 34 14.17 1.86 4.43
CA LEU A 34 15.59 2.21 4.28
C LEU A 34 15.96 3.46 5.08
N GLU A 35 15.06 4.44 5.18
CA GLU A 35 15.23 5.63 6.02
C GLU A 35 15.36 5.27 7.50
N ILE A 36 14.47 4.41 8.01
CA ILE A 36 14.48 3.96 9.42
C ILE A 36 15.80 3.29 9.80
N VAL A 37 16.40 2.51 8.89
CA VAL A 37 17.67 1.80 9.15
C VAL A 37 18.91 2.57 8.70
N GLY A 38 18.74 3.78 8.17
CA GLY A 38 19.85 4.63 7.73
C GLY A 38 20.63 4.10 6.53
N LEU A 39 19.95 3.49 5.56
CA LEU A 39 20.53 2.92 4.34
C LEU A 39 20.06 3.63 3.06
N THR A 40 19.77 4.93 3.14
CA THR A 40 19.23 5.71 2.01
C THR A 40 20.23 5.85 0.86
N GLU A 41 21.53 5.73 1.12
CA GLU A 41 22.59 5.73 0.10
C GLU A 41 22.53 4.52 -0.84
N ARG A 42 21.78 3.48 -0.47
CA ARG A 42 21.54 2.29 -1.29
C ARG A 42 20.42 2.49 -2.32
N ILE A 43 19.67 3.58 -2.24
CA ILE A 43 18.54 3.85 -3.14
C ILE A 43 19.11 4.24 -4.51
N ALA A 44 18.94 3.36 -5.49
CA ALA A 44 19.34 3.62 -6.86
C ALA A 44 18.31 4.49 -7.62
N ASP A 45 17.03 4.30 -7.33
CA ASP A 45 15.91 5.02 -7.94
C ASP A 45 14.69 4.99 -7.01
N VAL A 46 13.84 6.02 -7.10
CA VAL A 46 12.56 6.09 -6.40
C VAL A 46 11.45 5.89 -7.41
N LEU A 47 10.65 4.84 -7.19
CA LEU A 47 9.60 4.46 -8.12
C LEU A 47 8.40 5.41 -8.01
N PRO A 48 7.91 5.99 -9.12
CA PRO A 48 6.80 6.95 -9.10
C PRO A 48 5.49 6.26 -8.71
N VAL A 49 4.71 6.93 -7.86
CA VAL A 49 3.46 6.39 -7.28
C VAL A 49 2.43 6.00 -8.35
N GLU A 50 2.39 6.73 -9.46
CA GLU A 50 1.44 6.49 -10.55
C GLU A 50 1.71 5.16 -11.27
N GLN A 51 2.93 4.64 -11.16
CA GLN A 51 3.32 3.36 -11.74
C GLN A 51 3.41 2.25 -10.68
N PHE A 52 3.86 2.59 -9.48
CA PHE A 52 4.10 1.69 -8.35
C PHE A 52 3.31 2.14 -7.12
N VAL A 53 2.00 1.98 -7.19
CA VAL A 53 1.10 2.32 -6.07
C VAL A 53 1.53 1.52 -4.83
N PRO A 54 1.86 2.18 -3.70
CA PRO A 54 2.24 1.53 -2.46
C PRO A 54 1.22 0.52 -1.93
N ALA A 55 1.71 -0.40 -1.11
CA ALA A 55 0.82 -1.19 -0.25
C ALA A 55 0.10 -0.27 0.74
N VAL A 56 -1.14 -0.63 1.09
CA VAL A 56 -1.98 0.10 2.05
C VAL A 56 -1.23 0.29 3.38
N GLY A 57 -1.09 1.54 3.82
CA GLY A 57 -0.38 1.91 5.04
C GLY A 57 1.14 1.78 4.99
N GLN A 58 1.75 1.63 3.80
CA GLN A 58 3.20 1.53 3.68
C GLN A 58 3.88 2.79 4.25
N GLY A 59 4.82 2.58 5.18
CA GLY A 59 5.54 3.67 5.86
C GLY A 59 4.85 4.18 7.13
N CYS A 60 3.63 3.74 7.42
CA CYS A 60 2.93 4.09 8.64
C CYS A 60 3.16 3.05 9.76
N VAL A 61 3.08 3.49 11.01
CA VAL A 61 3.10 2.62 12.18
C VAL A 61 1.70 2.59 12.80
N ALA A 62 1.10 1.41 12.86
CA ALA A 62 -0.13 1.20 13.60
C ALA A 62 0.18 0.71 15.02
N VAL A 63 -0.45 1.33 16.01
CA VAL A 63 -0.39 0.88 17.40
C VAL A 63 -1.78 0.44 17.84
N GLU A 64 -1.89 -0.80 18.30
CA GLU A 64 -3.15 -1.38 18.75
C GLU A 64 -3.21 -1.43 20.28
N CYS A 65 -4.38 -1.09 20.83
CA CYS A 65 -4.69 -1.27 22.23
C CYS A 65 -6.11 -1.82 22.39
N ARG A 66 -6.48 -2.23 23.61
CA ARG A 66 -7.85 -2.66 23.89
C ARG A 66 -8.79 -1.46 23.82
N ALA A 67 -9.99 -1.67 23.27
CA ALA A 67 -10.97 -0.59 23.09
C ALA A 67 -11.44 0.05 24.42
N ASP A 68 -11.41 -0.71 25.51
CA ASP A 68 -11.82 -0.30 26.86
C ASP A 68 -10.67 0.23 27.74
N ASP A 69 -9.43 0.24 27.24
CA ASP A 69 -8.26 0.77 27.94
C ASP A 69 -8.10 2.27 27.70
N LEU A 70 -8.91 3.07 28.42
CA LEU A 70 -8.96 4.53 28.24
C LEU A 70 -7.61 5.20 28.50
N VAL A 71 -6.86 4.73 29.50
CA VAL A 71 -5.54 5.29 29.84
C VAL A 71 -4.57 5.13 28.67
N THR A 72 -4.54 3.94 28.05
CA THR A 72 -3.68 3.71 26.89
C THR A 72 -4.17 4.52 25.68
N ARG A 73 -5.48 4.61 25.46
CA ARG A 73 -6.05 5.39 24.36
C ARG A 73 -5.68 6.87 24.43
N ASP A 74 -5.81 7.48 25.61
CA ASP A 74 -5.45 8.89 25.82
C ASP A 74 -3.95 9.13 25.54
N ALA A 75 -3.08 8.18 25.90
CA ALA A 75 -1.66 8.25 25.61
C ALA A 75 -1.34 8.10 24.10
N LEU A 76 -2.08 7.24 23.39
CA LEU A 76 -1.91 7.05 21.94
C LEU A 76 -2.42 8.26 21.15
N GLU A 77 -3.48 8.92 21.60
CA GLU A 77 -3.99 10.14 20.95
C GLU A 77 -2.94 11.27 20.93
N ALA A 78 -2.05 11.31 21.92
CA ALA A 78 -0.97 12.30 21.98
C ALA A 78 0.14 12.11 20.93
N ILE A 79 0.22 10.92 20.31
CA ILE A 79 1.22 10.59 19.28
C ILE A 79 0.60 10.30 17.91
N ASP A 80 -0.74 10.38 17.79
CA ASP A 80 -1.44 10.21 16.53
C ASP A 80 -1.21 11.42 15.62
N ASP A 81 -1.00 11.16 14.34
CA ASP A 81 -0.98 12.20 13.30
C ASP A 81 -2.31 12.15 12.54
N PRO A 82 -3.22 13.11 12.74
CA PRO A 82 -4.57 13.05 12.17
C PRO A 82 -4.60 12.98 10.64
N THR A 83 -3.59 13.57 9.97
CA THR A 83 -3.47 13.58 8.51
C THR A 83 -3.15 12.18 8.00
N THR A 84 -2.12 11.55 8.57
CA THR A 84 -1.70 10.18 8.27
C THR A 84 -2.79 9.19 8.64
N HIS A 85 -3.42 9.35 9.80
CA HIS A 85 -4.52 8.50 10.23
C HIS A 85 -5.71 8.57 9.27
N HIS A 86 -6.06 9.77 8.78
CA HIS A 86 -7.07 9.92 7.74
C HIS A 86 -6.68 9.22 6.43
N ALA A 87 -5.47 9.49 5.92
CA ALA A 87 -4.96 8.87 4.68
C ALA A 87 -5.00 7.33 4.76
N VAL A 88 -4.47 6.74 5.83
CA VAL A 88 -4.47 5.29 6.05
C VAL A 88 -5.90 4.75 6.18
N ARG A 89 -6.84 5.48 6.78
CA ARG A 89 -8.24 5.06 6.83
C ARG A 89 -8.90 5.03 5.45
N VAL A 90 -8.57 5.97 4.57
CA VAL A 90 -9.02 5.98 3.17
C VAL A 90 -8.45 4.78 2.42
N GLU A 91 -7.14 4.55 2.50
CA GLU A 91 -6.48 3.39 1.88
C GLU A 91 -7.06 2.05 2.39
N ARG A 92 -7.30 1.94 3.70
CA ARG A 92 -7.91 0.75 4.32
C ARG A 92 -9.37 0.56 3.92
N ALA A 93 -10.10 1.62 3.61
CA ALA A 93 -11.48 1.52 3.11
C ALA A 93 -11.50 0.87 1.72
N TYR A 94 -10.58 1.26 0.84
CA TYR A 94 -10.38 0.61 -0.46
C TYR A 94 -10.04 -0.88 -0.26
N LEU A 95 -9.01 -1.20 0.54
CA LEU A 95 -8.62 -2.59 0.83
C LEU A 95 -9.76 -3.42 1.43
N GLY A 96 -10.48 -2.87 2.40
CA GLY A 96 -11.56 -3.57 3.09
C GLY A 96 -12.71 -3.94 2.16
N GLN A 97 -12.99 -3.12 1.15
CA GLN A 97 -14.03 -3.37 0.15
C GLN A 97 -13.64 -4.45 -0.87
N LEU A 98 -12.34 -4.62 -1.17
CA LEU A 98 -11.83 -5.66 -2.07
C LEU A 98 -11.91 -7.08 -1.46
N GLY A 99 -12.14 -7.18 -0.16
CA GLY A 99 -12.15 -8.44 0.57
C GLY A 99 -10.74 -8.92 0.94
N ALA A 100 -10.64 -9.67 2.05
CA ALA A 100 -9.38 -10.15 2.61
C ALA A 100 -8.78 -11.36 1.84
N GLY A 101 -8.90 -11.40 0.52
CA GLY A 101 -8.26 -12.41 -0.30
C GLY A 101 -6.77 -12.11 -0.40
N CYS A 102 -5.95 -12.76 0.43
CA CYS A 102 -4.49 -12.55 0.51
C CYS A 102 -3.70 -12.80 -0.78
N SER A 103 -4.34 -13.17 -1.90
CA SER A 103 -3.68 -13.47 -3.18
C SER A 103 -3.69 -12.29 -4.17
N MET A 104 -4.67 -11.39 -4.09
CA MET A 104 -4.82 -10.34 -5.11
C MET A 104 -3.73 -9.26 -4.96
N PRO A 105 -3.05 -8.86 -6.05
CA PRO A 105 -2.14 -7.73 -6.04
C PRO A 105 -2.91 -6.41 -5.86
N ILE A 106 -2.79 -5.80 -4.69
CA ILE A 106 -3.53 -4.60 -4.28
C ILE A 106 -2.57 -3.50 -3.86
N GLY A 107 -2.83 -2.28 -4.30
CA GLY A 107 -2.17 -1.07 -3.81
C GLY A 107 -3.18 0.05 -3.63
N ALA A 108 -2.98 0.86 -2.60
CA ALA A 108 -3.73 2.10 -2.39
C ALA A 108 -2.87 3.09 -1.62
N HIS A 109 -2.82 4.33 -2.10
CA HIS A 109 -2.08 5.41 -1.44
C HIS A 109 -2.85 6.73 -1.52
N ALA A 110 -3.18 7.29 -0.37
CA ALA A 110 -3.80 8.61 -0.26
C ALA A 110 -2.71 9.67 -0.02
N ASP A 111 -2.61 10.62 -0.94
CA ASP A 111 -1.67 11.75 -0.87
C ASP A 111 -2.43 13.05 -1.11
N GLY A 112 -2.51 13.91 -0.10
CA GLY A 112 -3.26 15.16 -0.15
C GLY A 112 -4.73 14.96 -0.52
N ASP A 113 -5.11 15.43 -1.70
CA ASP A 113 -6.46 15.41 -2.25
C ASP A 113 -6.67 14.31 -3.30
N VAL A 114 -5.78 13.31 -3.37
CA VAL A 114 -5.90 12.19 -4.31
C VAL A 114 -5.68 10.84 -3.64
N LEU A 115 -6.37 9.83 -4.17
CA LEU A 115 -6.17 8.41 -3.87
C LEU A 115 -5.69 7.69 -5.14
N HIS A 116 -4.46 7.20 -5.11
CA HIS A 116 -3.94 6.29 -6.13
C HIS A 116 -4.34 4.86 -5.79
N THR A 117 -4.86 4.12 -6.75
CA THR A 117 -5.32 2.74 -6.57
C THR A 117 -4.73 1.80 -7.61
N PHE A 118 -4.51 0.56 -7.20
CA PHE A 118 -4.09 -0.53 -8.05
C PHE A 118 -4.80 -1.81 -7.65
N LEU A 119 -5.27 -2.56 -8.64
CA LEU A 119 -5.77 -3.93 -8.48
C LEU A 119 -5.40 -4.72 -9.73
N ALA A 120 -4.95 -5.96 -9.56
CA ALA A 120 -4.79 -6.91 -10.65
C ALA A 120 -5.49 -8.24 -10.34
N SER A 121 -5.83 -8.99 -11.39
CA SER A 121 -6.21 -10.40 -11.27
C SER A 121 -5.03 -11.24 -10.79
N ASP A 122 -5.29 -12.41 -10.19
CA ASP A 122 -4.25 -13.31 -9.67
C ASP A 122 -3.25 -13.77 -10.76
N ASP A 123 -3.72 -13.91 -12.00
CA ASP A 123 -2.90 -14.27 -13.17
C ASP A 123 -2.24 -13.06 -13.86
N LEU A 124 -2.47 -11.84 -13.33
CA LEU A 124 -2.01 -10.56 -13.86
C LEU A 124 -2.49 -10.24 -15.29
N SER A 125 -3.47 -10.98 -15.83
CA SER A 125 -4.01 -10.73 -17.16
C SER A 125 -4.83 -9.44 -17.24
N ARG A 126 -5.40 -9.01 -16.11
CA ARG A 126 -6.18 -7.79 -15.98
C ARG A 126 -5.60 -6.92 -14.89
N VAL A 127 -5.54 -5.62 -15.18
CA VAL A 127 -5.01 -4.61 -14.27
C VAL A 127 -5.89 -3.37 -14.34
N HIS A 128 -6.30 -2.88 -13.17
CA HIS A 128 -6.97 -1.61 -12.99
C HIS A 128 -6.10 -0.67 -12.18
N ARG A 129 -5.93 0.56 -12.68
CA ARG A 129 -5.25 1.66 -12.01
C ARG A 129 -6.07 2.92 -12.17
N GLU A 130 -6.23 3.65 -11.09
CA GLU A 130 -6.97 4.90 -11.09
C GLU A 130 -6.38 5.88 -10.07
N THR A 131 -6.42 7.17 -10.41
CA THR A 131 -6.21 8.27 -9.46
C THR A 131 -7.56 8.94 -9.23
N VAL A 132 -8.05 8.90 -7.99
CA VAL A 132 -9.38 9.37 -7.60
C VAL A 132 -9.27 10.62 -6.75
N PRO A 133 -9.95 11.73 -7.09
CA PRO A 133 -9.97 12.92 -6.24
C PRO A 133 -10.67 12.64 -4.91
N LEU A 134 -10.06 13.11 -3.83
CA LEU A 134 -10.60 13.14 -2.48
C LEU A 134 -11.17 14.53 -2.18
N VAL A 135 -12.17 14.57 -1.31
CA VAL A 135 -12.89 15.80 -0.93
C VAL A 135 -12.58 16.25 0.50
N GLY A 136 -11.87 15.42 1.26
CA GLY A 136 -11.56 15.63 2.65
C GLY A 136 -12.65 15.13 3.59
N GLY A 137 -12.25 14.73 4.79
CA GLY A 137 -13.16 14.32 5.86
C GLY A 137 -13.89 13.00 5.55
N ARG A 138 -15.14 12.86 6.02
CA ARG A 138 -15.81 11.54 6.02
C ARG A 138 -16.17 11.01 4.62
N GLY A 139 -16.31 11.89 3.62
CA GLY A 139 -16.67 11.50 2.26
C GLY A 139 -15.61 10.64 1.56
N ASP A 140 -14.34 10.80 1.94
CA ASP A 140 -13.23 10.07 1.32
C ASP A 140 -13.31 8.55 1.54
N HIS A 141 -13.93 8.13 2.65
CA HIS A 141 -14.18 6.71 2.90
C HIS A 141 -15.11 6.11 1.83
N GLU A 142 -16.20 6.79 1.49
CA GLU A 142 -17.16 6.33 0.48
C GLU A 142 -16.55 6.37 -0.92
N ILE A 143 -15.71 7.38 -1.20
CA ILE A 143 -14.95 7.49 -2.45
C ILE A 143 -14.02 6.28 -2.62
N ALA A 144 -13.24 5.94 -1.59
CA ALA A 144 -12.35 4.78 -1.60
C ALA A 144 -13.10 3.45 -1.78
N VAL A 145 -14.23 3.28 -1.09
CA VAL A 145 -15.11 2.10 -1.27
C VAL A 145 -15.64 2.03 -2.70
N ARG A 146 -16.05 3.15 -3.28
CA ARG A 146 -16.54 3.20 -4.66
C ARG A 146 -15.44 2.85 -5.66
N ALA A 147 -14.24 3.39 -5.48
CA ALA A 147 -13.08 3.08 -6.31
C ALA A 147 -12.76 1.58 -6.28
N ALA A 148 -12.83 0.94 -5.10
CA ALA A 148 -12.64 -0.50 -4.96
C ALA A 148 -13.70 -1.32 -5.74
N GLN A 149 -14.96 -0.91 -5.72
CA GLN A 149 -16.02 -1.57 -6.48
C GLN A 149 -15.80 -1.46 -8.00
N VAL A 150 -15.35 -0.29 -8.48
CA VAL A 150 -15.00 -0.07 -9.89
C VAL A 150 -13.81 -0.95 -10.27
N ALA A 151 -12.78 -1.00 -9.43
CA ALA A 151 -11.61 -1.82 -9.64
C ALA A 151 -11.97 -3.31 -9.72
N LEU A 152 -12.77 -3.83 -8.79
CA LEU A 152 -13.25 -5.22 -8.83
C LEU A 152 -13.97 -5.52 -10.13
N ALA A 153 -14.94 -4.69 -10.51
CA ALA A 153 -15.68 -4.89 -11.76
C ALA A 153 -14.79 -4.87 -13.01
N ALA A 154 -13.67 -4.15 -12.97
CA ALA A 154 -12.71 -4.09 -14.07
C ALA A 154 -11.80 -5.33 -14.15
N VAL A 155 -11.49 -5.98 -13.02
CA VAL A 155 -10.61 -7.16 -12.99
C VAL A 155 -11.35 -8.49 -12.93
N ASP A 156 -12.65 -8.49 -12.61
CA ASP A 156 -13.47 -9.70 -12.55
C ASP A 156 -13.66 -10.31 -13.95
N ASP A 157 -13.47 -11.63 -14.05
CA ASP A 157 -13.54 -12.40 -15.29
C ASP A 157 -14.96 -12.90 -15.59
N GLY A 158 -15.91 -12.68 -14.67
CA GLY A 158 -17.31 -13.07 -14.84
C GLY A 158 -17.57 -14.58 -14.72
N THR A 159 -16.56 -15.38 -14.38
CA THR A 159 -16.69 -16.81 -14.06
C THR A 159 -16.85 -17.01 -12.56
N VAL A 160 -18.10 -17.06 -12.12
CA VAL A 160 -18.54 -17.82 -10.92
C VAL A 160 -19.11 -19.15 -11.40
#